data_AF-A0AAD8LHL2-F1
#
_entry.id   AF-A0AAD8LHL2-F1
#
_cell.length_a   1.000
_cell.length_b   1.000
_cell.length_c   1.000
_cell.angle_alpha   90.00
_cell.angle_beta   90.00
_cell.angle_gamma   90.00
#
_symmetry.space_group_name_H-M   'P 1'
#
loop_
_entity.id
_entity.type
_entity.pdbx_description
1 polymer ?
#
loop_
_entity_poly.entity_id
_entity_poly.type
_entity_poly.pdbx_seq_one_letter_code
_entity_poly.pdbx_strand_id
1 'polypeptide(L)'
;MWINEIECIHHRRLHHLVVGLDIEWRPNRSRYVQNPVATIQLCVGRRCLIFQFLYAHSIPQSLVNFLANPWYTFTGVGIRNDAMKLEHDYNLVISRMEDLRTLAADVYGMRELKYVGLKSLTLMVLGIEMNKPKGVTMSRWDNQWLSLAQVHYACVDAFLSFEIGRILLS
;
A
#
# COMPACT_ATOMS: atom_id res chain seq x y z
N MET A 1 -6.98 17.40 -7.09
CA MET A 1 -6.68 15.95 -7.21
C MET A 1 -5.70 15.58 -6.10
N TRP A 2 -5.87 14.44 -5.43
CA TRP A 2 -5.10 14.07 -4.23
C TRP A 2 -3.57 14.19 -4.42
N ILE A 3 -3.04 13.72 -5.57
CA ILE A 3 -1.61 13.75 -5.88
C ILE A 3 -1.04 15.17 -5.83
N ASN A 4 -1.64 16.12 -6.56
CA ASN A 4 -1.18 17.52 -6.56
C ASN A 4 -1.23 18.13 -5.15
N GLU A 5 -2.25 17.77 -4.35
CA GLU A 5 -2.37 18.26 -2.98
C GLU A 5 -1.26 17.70 -2.07
N ILE A 6 -0.96 16.39 -2.19
CA ILE A 6 0.18 15.77 -1.49
C ILE A 6 1.49 16.45 -1.88
N GLU A 7 1.74 16.64 -3.18
CA GLU A 7 2.97 17.27 -3.65
C GLU A 7 3.11 18.72 -3.17
N CYS A 8 2.01 19.49 -3.15
CA CYS A 8 2.00 20.84 -2.59
C CYS A 8 2.29 20.86 -1.07
N ILE A 9 1.59 20.02 -0.30
CA ILE A 9 1.76 19.96 1.16
C ILE A 9 3.18 19.51 1.54
N HIS A 10 3.72 18.54 0.79
CA HIS A 10 5.01 17.91 1.06
C HIS A 10 6.15 18.44 0.17
N HIS A 11 6.01 19.63 -0.42
CA HIS A 11 6.97 20.20 -1.38
C HIS A 11 8.44 20.20 -0.89
N ARG A 12 8.66 20.32 0.42
CA ARG A 12 10.02 20.29 1.02
C ARG A 12 10.67 18.91 1.06
N ARG A 13 9.90 17.83 0.88
CA ARG A 13 10.34 16.43 1.02
C ARG A 13 10.17 15.61 -0.27
N LEU A 14 9.87 16.25 -1.40
CA LEU A 14 9.62 15.53 -2.66
C LEU A 14 10.84 14.76 -3.18
N HIS A 15 12.06 15.09 -2.75
CA HIS A 15 13.27 14.36 -3.11
C HIS A 15 13.45 13.03 -2.33
N HIS A 16 12.60 12.75 -1.34
CA HIS A 16 12.67 11.53 -0.52
C HIS A 16 11.30 11.16 0.09
N LEU A 17 10.22 11.35 -0.68
CA LEU A 17 8.86 11.19 -0.16
C LEU A 17 8.59 9.71 0.15
N VAL A 18 8.21 9.39 1.38
CA VAL A 18 7.75 8.05 1.75
C VAL A 18 6.24 7.96 1.50
N VAL A 19 5.79 6.86 0.89
CA VAL A 19 4.39 6.61 0.58
C VAL A 19 4.01 5.21 1.03
N GLY A 20 3.03 5.07 1.90
CA GLY A 20 2.47 3.76 2.23
C GLY A 20 1.62 3.25 1.07
N LEU A 21 1.80 1.99 0.69
CA LEU A 21 1.08 1.35 -0.40
C LEU A 21 0.52 0.00 0.05
N ASP A 22 -0.71 -0.26 -0.36
CA ASP A 22 -1.31 -1.59 -0.32
C ASP A 22 -2.23 -1.76 -1.54
N ILE A 23 -2.60 -3.01 -1.85
CA ILE A 23 -3.56 -3.33 -2.91
C ILE A 23 -4.53 -4.42 -2.46
N GLU A 24 -5.75 -4.37 -2.98
CA GLU A 24 -6.78 -5.37 -2.64
C GLU A 24 -7.49 -5.87 -3.89
N TRP A 25 -7.87 -7.15 -3.88
CA TRP A 25 -8.61 -7.82 -4.96
C TRP A 25 -9.54 -8.88 -4.42
N ARG A 26 -10.47 -9.34 -5.26
CA ARG A 26 -11.34 -10.46 -4.89
C ARG A 26 -10.48 -11.71 -4.62
N PRO A 27 -10.62 -12.38 -3.47
CA PRO A 27 -9.83 -13.57 -3.17
C PRO A 27 -9.96 -14.66 -4.23
N ASN A 28 -8.81 -15.20 -4.66
CA ASN A 28 -8.74 -16.31 -5.59
C ASN A 28 -9.15 -17.61 -4.89
N ARG A 29 -10.30 -18.18 -5.26
CA ARG A 29 -10.81 -19.44 -4.67
C ARG A 29 -10.20 -20.71 -5.28
N SER A 30 -9.45 -20.56 -6.36
CA SER A 30 -8.78 -21.64 -7.08
C SER A 30 -7.48 -21.12 -7.69
N ARG A 31 -6.48 -22.00 -7.85
CA ARG A 31 -5.17 -21.65 -8.44
C ARG A 31 -5.27 -21.20 -9.91
N TYR A 32 -6.34 -21.56 -10.59
CA TYR A 32 -6.59 -21.21 -12.00
C TYR A 32 -7.29 -19.87 -12.18
N VAL A 33 -7.77 -19.25 -11.10
CA VAL A 33 -8.45 -17.95 -11.14
C VAL A 33 -7.52 -16.90 -10.56
N GLN A 34 -7.20 -15.90 -11.38
CA GLN A 34 -6.44 -14.72 -10.95
C GLN A 34 -7.33 -13.50 -11.14
N ASN A 35 -7.95 -13.03 -10.05
CA ASN A 35 -8.70 -11.78 -10.10
C ASN A 35 -7.72 -10.60 -10.23
N PRO A 36 -8.03 -9.59 -11.05
CA PRO A 36 -7.20 -8.40 -11.18
C PRO A 36 -7.21 -7.58 -9.89
N VAL A 37 -6.21 -6.71 -9.69
CA VAL A 37 -6.21 -5.73 -8.59
C VAL A 37 -7.49 -4.89 -8.67
N ALA A 38 -8.31 -4.92 -7.62
CA ALA A 38 -9.53 -4.12 -7.59
C ALA A 38 -9.24 -2.69 -7.15
N THR A 39 -8.35 -2.53 -6.17
CA THR A 39 -8.01 -1.23 -5.60
C THR A 39 -6.53 -1.11 -5.27
N ILE A 40 -6.01 0.12 -5.39
CA ILE A 40 -4.74 0.54 -4.79
C ILE A 40 -5.04 1.57 -3.70
N GLN A 41 -4.33 1.45 -2.58
CA GLN A 41 -4.36 2.42 -1.49
C GLN A 41 -3.01 3.10 -1.36
N LEU A 42 -3.00 4.42 -1.28
CA LEU A 42 -1.80 5.22 -1.09
C LEU A 42 -1.97 6.13 0.12
N CYS A 43 -0.95 6.22 0.98
CA CYS A 43 -0.98 7.11 2.13
C CYS A 43 0.30 7.94 2.24
N VAL A 44 0.12 9.25 2.47
CA VAL A 44 1.19 10.16 2.88
C VAL A 44 0.68 11.01 4.04
N GLY A 45 1.36 10.94 5.18
CA GLY A 45 0.91 11.57 6.41
C GLY A 45 -0.45 11.02 6.84
N ARG A 46 -1.45 11.91 6.96
CA ARG A 46 -2.81 11.56 7.39
C ARG A 46 -3.81 11.50 6.23
N ARG A 47 -3.31 11.44 4.99
CA ARG A 47 -4.14 11.51 3.78
C ARG A 47 -4.01 10.20 3.02
N CYS A 48 -5.12 9.48 2.91
CA CYS A 48 -5.23 8.25 2.13
C CYS A 48 -5.98 8.52 0.82
N LEU A 49 -5.51 7.89 -0.25
CA LEU A 49 -6.21 7.74 -1.51
C LEU A 49 -6.58 6.26 -1.66
N ILE A 50 -7.82 5.98 -2.03
CA ILE A 50 -8.23 4.66 -2.53
C ILE A 50 -8.67 4.86 -3.97
N PHE A 51 -8.06 4.14 -4.90
CA PHE A 51 -8.40 4.17 -6.31
C PHE A 51 -8.93 2.80 -6.75
N GLN A 52 -10.14 2.77 -7.31
CA GLN A 52 -10.81 1.55 -7.80
C GLN A 52 -10.58 1.37 -9.31
N PHE A 53 -9.75 0.39 -9.69
CA PHE A 53 -9.40 0.16 -11.10
C PHE A 53 -10.57 -0.31 -11.95
N LEU A 54 -11.36 -1.27 -11.44
CA LEU A 54 -12.41 -1.96 -12.21
C LEU A 54 -13.55 -1.05 -12.66
N TYR A 55 -13.66 0.13 -12.06
CA TYR A 55 -14.75 1.08 -12.28
C TYR A 55 -14.26 2.44 -12.79
N ALA A 56 -12.95 2.60 -12.97
CA ALA A 56 -12.39 3.79 -13.58
C ALA A 56 -12.52 3.69 -15.10
N HIS A 57 -12.90 4.79 -15.76
CA HIS A 57 -12.89 4.84 -17.22
C HIS A 57 -11.48 4.64 -17.79
N SER A 58 -10.48 5.23 -17.12
CA SER A 58 -9.07 5.12 -17.47
C SER A 58 -8.21 5.34 -16.21
N ILE A 59 -6.98 4.83 -16.23
CA ILE A 59 -6.00 5.13 -15.19
C ILE A 59 -5.43 6.53 -15.46
N PRO A 60 -5.51 7.48 -14.50
CA PRO A 60 -4.97 8.81 -14.70
C PRO A 60 -3.45 8.80 -14.88
N GLN A 61 -2.94 9.56 -15.86
CA GLN A 61 -1.48 9.67 -16.09
C GLN A 61 -0.74 10.21 -14.85
N SER A 62 -1.39 11.04 -14.04
CA SER A 62 -0.84 11.51 -12.76
C SER A 62 -0.54 10.36 -11.80
N LEU A 63 -1.40 9.33 -11.72
CA LEU A 63 -1.14 8.15 -10.90
C LEU A 63 0.02 7.32 -11.46
N VAL A 64 0.07 7.15 -12.79
CA VAL A 64 1.18 6.47 -13.47
C VAL A 64 2.51 7.16 -13.15
N ASN A 65 2.58 8.47 -13.34
CA ASN A 65 3.79 9.26 -13.07
C ASN A 65 4.17 9.25 -11.59
N PHE A 66 3.18 9.28 -10.70
CA PHE A 66 3.41 9.25 -9.25
C PHE A 66 4.05 7.94 -8.80
N LEU A 67 3.54 6.79 -9.27
CA LEU A 67 4.10 5.47 -8.96
C LEU A 67 5.49 5.26 -9.57
N ALA A 68 5.72 5.83 -10.75
CA ALA A 68 7.00 5.73 -11.47
C ALA A 68 8.05 6.77 -11.02
N ASN A 69 7.77 7.62 -10.03
CA ASN A 69 8.70 8.66 -9.60
C ASN A 69 9.85 8.07 -8.75
N PRO A 70 11.13 8.18 -9.18
CA PRO A 70 12.26 7.60 -8.46
C PRO A 70 12.58 8.29 -7.13
N TRP A 71 12.04 9.50 -6.91
CA TRP A 71 12.21 10.24 -5.64
C TRP A 71 11.24 9.79 -4.55
N TYR A 72 10.26 8.96 -4.89
CA TYR A 72 9.25 8.47 -3.95
C TYR A 72 9.56 7.02 -3.59
N THR A 73 9.59 6.73 -2.30
CA THR A 73 9.79 5.38 -1.78
C THR A 73 8.47 4.82 -1.31
N PHE A 74 7.99 3.79 -1.98
CA PHE A 74 6.76 3.10 -1.61
C PHE A 74 7.06 2.01 -0.57
N THR A 75 6.29 1.99 0.53
CA THR A 75 6.49 1.06 1.63
C THR A 75 5.25 0.23 1.88
N GLY A 76 5.45 -1.07 2.15
CA GLY A 76 4.37 -2.03 2.37
C GLY A 76 4.94 -3.39 2.78
N VAL A 77 4.05 -4.32 3.13
CA VAL A 77 4.42 -5.69 3.50
C VAL A 77 4.19 -6.61 2.31
N GLY A 78 5.25 -7.22 1.76
CA GLY A 78 5.08 -7.99 0.53
C GLY A 78 5.01 -7.15 -0.73
N ILE A 79 5.39 -5.86 -0.65
CA ILE A 79 5.17 -4.85 -1.69
C ILE A 79 5.74 -5.23 -3.06
N ARG A 80 6.80 -6.04 -3.11
CA ARG A 80 7.33 -6.54 -4.40
C ARG A 80 6.30 -7.37 -5.17
N ASN A 81 5.51 -8.20 -4.47
CA ASN A 81 4.46 -8.98 -5.10
C ASN A 81 3.32 -8.09 -5.59
N ASP A 82 3.01 -7.04 -4.81
CA ASP A 82 1.99 -6.05 -5.17
C ASP A 82 2.40 -5.27 -6.42
N ALA A 83 3.66 -4.83 -6.49
CA ALA A 83 4.25 -4.17 -7.64
C ALA A 83 4.18 -5.05 -8.89
N MET A 84 4.61 -6.32 -8.79
CA MET A 84 4.55 -7.27 -9.91
C MET A 84 3.10 -7.49 -10.38
N LYS A 85 2.14 -7.52 -9.46
CA LYS A 85 0.72 -7.69 -9.80
C LYS A 85 0.14 -6.44 -10.48
N LEU A 86 0.47 -5.25 -9.99
CA LEU A 86 0.08 -3.98 -10.61
C LEU A 86 0.66 -3.82 -12.02
N GLU A 87 1.92 -4.20 -12.21
CA GLU A 87 2.58 -4.21 -13.52
C GLU A 87 1.89 -5.20 -14.47
N HIS A 88 1.60 -6.42 -14.00
CA HIS A 88 0.91 -7.42 -14.80
C HIS A 88 -0.51 -7.00 -15.19
N ASP A 89 -1.30 -6.55 -14.23
CA ASP A 89 -2.74 -6.28 -14.44
C ASP A 89 -2.97 -4.95 -15.18
N TYR A 90 -2.09 -3.95 -14.99
CA TYR A 90 -2.34 -2.57 -15.40
C TYR A 90 -1.14 -1.85 -16.02
N ASN A 91 0.00 -2.51 -16.22
CA ASN A 91 1.25 -1.90 -16.69
C ASN A 91 1.70 -0.72 -15.81
N LEU A 92 1.43 -0.80 -14.50
CA LEU A 92 1.84 0.19 -13.52
C LEU A 92 3.15 -0.20 -12.86
N VAL A 93 4.20 0.58 -13.14
CA VAL A 93 5.53 0.38 -12.56
C VAL A 93 5.69 1.21 -11.30
N ILE A 94 6.09 0.55 -10.21
CA ILE A 94 6.54 1.21 -8.98
C ILE A 94 8.06 1.37 -9.04
N SER A 95 8.54 2.60 -9.14
CA SER A 95 9.96 2.87 -9.41
C SER A 95 10.88 2.47 -8.25
N ARG A 96 10.48 2.79 -7.03
CA ARG A 96 11.26 2.50 -5.82
C ARG A 96 10.35 2.01 -4.71
N MET A 97 10.69 0.85 -4.16
CA MET A 97 9.91 0.20 -3.11
C MET A 97 10.81 -0.38 -2.04
N GLU A 98 10.37 -0.34 -0.79
CA GLU A 98 11.05 -0.94 0.36
C GLU A 98 10.07 -1.83 1.12
N ASP A 99 10.43 -3.11 1.28
CA ASP A 99 9.60 -4.05 2.03
C ASP A 99 9.84 -3.85 3.53
N LEU A 100 8.77 -3.53 4.26
CA LEU A 100 8.82 -3.22 5.69
C LEU A 100 9.36 -4.39 6.53
N ARG A 101 9.16 -5.63 6.07
CA ARG A 101 9.68 -6.81 6.77
C ARG A 101 11.20 -6.85 6.73
N THR A 102 11.78 -6.54 5.57
CA THR A 102 13.23 -6.50 5.39
C THR A 102 13.83 -5.33 6.14
N LEU A 103 13.26 -4.12 5.97
CA LEU A 103 13.70 -2.94 6.71
C LEU A 103 13.70 -3.16 8.21
N ALA A 104 12.60 -3.69 8.77
CA ALA A 104 12.51 -3.94 10.20
C ALA A 104 13.50 -5.03 10.65
N ALA A 105 13.66 -6.11 9.89
CA ALA A 105 14.63 -7.15 10.23
C ALA A 105 16.06 -6.61 10.30
N ASP A 106 16.41 -5.71 9.39
CA ASP A 106 17.75 -5.13 9.32
C ASP A 106 17.97 -4.07 10.42
N VAL A 107 17.00 -3.19 10.68
CA VAL A 107 17.06 -2.17 11.74
C VAL A 107 17.14 -2.78 13.14
N TYR A 108 16.36 -3.83 13.42
CA TYR A 108 16.30 -4.44 14.75
C TYR A 108 17.23 -5.66 14.91
N GLY A 109 17.90 -6.10 13.84
CA GLY A 109 18.75 -7.30 13.87
C GLY A 109 17.99 -8.62 14.06
N MET A 110 16.68 -8.65 13.75
CA MET A 110 15.75 -9.76 14.00
C MET A 110 15.29 -10.38 12.69
N ARG A 111 15.94 -11.47 12.26
CA ARG A 111 15.68 -12.11 10.95
C ARG A 111 14.28 -12.68 10.81
N GLU A 112 13.63 -13.05 11.90
CA GLU A 112 12.26 -13.54 11.97
C GLU A 112 11.23 -12.52 11.46
N LEU A 113 11.55 -11.22 11.50
CA LEU A 113 10.67 -10.16 11.01
C LEU A 113 10.47 -10.23 9.50
N LYS A 114 11.35 -10.93 8.76
CA LYS A 114 11.20 -11.17 7.31
C LYS A 114 9.94 -11.96 6.96
N TYR A 115 9.30 -12.61 7.95
CA TYR A 115 8.15 -13.49 7.75
C TYR A 115 6.86 -13.00 8.42
N VAL A 116 6.88 -11.86 9.10
CA VAL A 116 5.69 -11.36 9.81
C VAL A 116 4.81 -10.47 8.93
N GLY A 117 3.54 -10.35 9.30
CA GLY A 117 2.60 -9.45 8.63
C GLY A 117 2.61 -8.05 9.23
N LEU A 118 1.89 -7.13 8.56
CA LEU A 118 1.75 -5.72 8.97
C LEU A 118 1.28 -5.56 10.42
N LYS A 119 0.38 -6.43 10.90
CA LYS A 119 -0.09 -6.44 12.29
C LYS A 119 1.06 -6.56 13.30
N SER A 120 1.97 -7.51 13.08
CA SER A 120 3.10 -7.74 13.98
C SER A 120 4.14 -6.61 13.91
N LEU A 121 4.40 -6.09 12.70
CA LEU A 121 5.29 -4.93 12.54
C LEU A 121 4.72 -3.68 13.21
N THR A 122 3.40 -3.48 13.13
CA THR A 122 2.72 -2.35 13.78
C THR A 122 2.89 -2.42 15.29
N LEU A 123 2.69 -3.59 15.89
CA LEU A 123 2.89 -3.78 17.33
C LEU A 123 4.36 -3.53 17.72
N MET A 124 5.31 -4.05 16.94
CA MET A 124 6.73 -3.94 17.26
C MET A 124 7.25 -2.51 17.10
N VAL A 125 6.96 -1.84 15.98
CA VAL A 125 7.53 -0.52 15.64
C VAL A 125 6.76 0.61 16.31
N LEU A 126 5.43 0.51 16.39
CA LEU A 126 4.58 1.59 16.90
C LEU A 126 4.01 1.32 18.30
N GLY A 127 4.10 0.09 18.82
CA GLY A 127 3.44 -0.28 20.07
C GLY A 127 1.91 -0.31 19.97
N ILE A 128 1.34 -0.38 18.76
CA ILE A 128 -0.10 -0.30 18.51
C ILE A 128 -0.64 -1.68 18.14
N GLU A 129 -1.75 -2.09 18.76
CA GLU A 129 -2.48 -3.29 18.34
C GLU A 129 -3.37 -3.00 17.13
N MET A 130 -3.23 -3.85 16.11
CA MET A 130 -4.03 -3.79 14.89
C MET A 130 -5.00 -4.96 14.82
N ASN A 131 -6.26 -4.67 14.52
CA ASN A 131 -7.25 -5.69 14.18
C ASN A 131 -7.39 -5.82 12.65
N LYS A 132 -7.23 -7.05 12.13
CA LYS A 132 -7.47 -7.40 10.72
C LYS A 132 -8.61 -8.40 10.63
N PRO A 133 -9.88 -7.95 10.62
CA PRO A 133 -11.02 -8.84 10.58
C PRO A 133 -11.05 -9.61 9.26
N LYS A 134 -10.94 -10.95 9.32
CA LYS A 134 -10.94 -11.82 8.13
C LYS A 134 -12.15 -11.59 7.22
N GLY A 135 -13.29 -11.21 7.79
CA GLY A 135 -14.50 -10.88 7.02
C GLY A 135 -14.33 -9.69 6.07
N VAL A 136 -13.41 -8.76 6.36
CA VAL A 136 -13.07 -7.63 5.48
C VAL A 136 -11.94 -8.02 4.54
N THR A 137 -10.84 -8.59 5.04
CA THR A 137 -9.69 -9.01 4.21
C THR A 137 -10.09 -9.98 3.10
N MET A 138 -11.04 -10.88 3.36
CA MET A 138 -11.52 -11.88 2.39
C MET A 138 -12.83 -11.47 1.69
N SER A 139 -13.19 -10.19 1.74
CA SER A 139 -14.45 -9.68 1.18
C SER A 139 -14.39 -9.50 -0.34
N ARG A 140 -15.51 -9.06 -0.92
CA ARG A 140 -15.61 -8.68 -2.34
C ARG A 140 -15.05 -7.27 -2.54
N TRP A 141 -13.73 -7.17 -2.68
CA TRP A 141 -13.04 -5.92 -3.04
C TRP A 141 -13.31 -5.46 -4.48
N ASP A 142 -13.81 -6.38 -5.32
CA ASP A 142 -14.29 -6.11 -6.67
C ASP A 142 -15.71 -5.52 -6.71
N ASN A 143 -16.28 -5.08 -5.58
CA ASN A 143 -17.57 -4.40 -5.56
C ASN A 143 -17.44 -2.94 -6.00
N GLN A 144 -18.44 -2.43 -6.72
CA GLN A 144 -18.49 -1.02 -7.17
C GLN A 144 -18.48 -0.04 -6.01
N TRP A 145 -19.17 -0.39 -4.93
CA TRP A 145 -19.28 0.44 -3.73
C TRP A 145 -18.57 -0.29 -2.60
N LEU A 146 -17.45 0.26 -2.14
CA LEU A 146 -16.77 -0.23 -0.95
C LEU A 146 -17.61 0.10 0.28
N SER A 147 -17.73 -0.89 1.18
CA SER A 147 -18.30 -0.66 2.50
C SER A 147 -17.41 0.26 3.34
N LEU A 148 -17.97 0.91 4.37
CA LEU A 148 -17.19 1.71 5.30
C LEU A 148 -16.09 0.87 5.99
N ALA A 149 -16.36 -0.41 6.28
CA ALA A 149 -15.38 -1.31 6.85
C ALA A 149 -14.19 -1.57 5.91
N GLN A 150 -14.46 -1.74 4.61
CA GLN A 150 -13.42 -1.87 3.59
C GLN A 150 -12.61 -0.58 3.46
N VAL A 151 -13.25 0.58 3.37
CA VAL A 151 -12.57 1.89 3.30
C VAL A 151 -11.68 2.12 4.52
N HIS A 152 -12.21 1.86 5.72
CA HIS A 152 -11.45 2.00 6.95
C HIS A 152 -10.24 1.05 6.99
N TYR A 153 -10.44 -0.23 6.65
CA TYR A 153 -9.36 -1.21 6.58
C TYR A 153 -8.27 -0.77 5.59
N ALA A 154 -8.65 -0.41 4.35
CA ALA A 154 -7.76 0.06 3.29
C ALA A 154 -6.92 1.27 3.73
N CYS A 155 -7.56 2.26 4.37
CA CYS A 155 -6.86 3.43 4.90
C CYS A 155 -5.88 3.07 6.02
N VAL A 156 -6.27 2.19 6.94
CA VAL A 156 -5.40 1.78 8.07
C VAL A 156 -4.18 0.99 7.56
N ASP A 157 -4.36 0.09 6.61
CA ASP A 157 -3.25 -0.70 6.03
C ASP A 157 -2.24 0.21 5.33
N ALA A 158 -2.69 1.13 4.47
CA ALA A 158 -1.79 2.09 3.81
C ALA A 158 -1.14 3.06 4.82
N PHE A 159 -1.89 3.55 5.80
CA PHE A 159 -1.37 4.46 6.83
C PHE A 159 -0.29 3.81 7.69
N LEU A 160 -0.50 2.59 8.16
CA LEU A 160 0.49 1.88 8.97
C LEU A 160 1.72 1.53 8.15
N SER A 161 1.54 1.17 6.87
CA SER A 161 2.66 0.97 5.96
C SER A 161 3.49 2.24 5.75
N PHE A 162 2.83 3.40 5.66
CA PHE A 162 3.49 4.71 5.60
C PHE A 162 4.24 5.03 6.91
N GLU A 163 3.58 4.94 8.06
CA GLU A 163 4.16 5.35 9.35
C GLU A 163 5.35 4.48 9.74
N ILE A 164 5.24 3.16 9.56
CA ILE A 164 6.36 2.24 9.79
C ILE A 164 7.51 2.59 8.84
N GLY A 165 7.22 2.77 7.55
CA GLY A 165 8.23 3.15 6.55
C GLY A 165 8.95 4.45 6.91
N ARG A 166 8.18 5.46 7.33
CA ARG A 166 8.69 6.77 7.76
C ARG A 166 9.65 6.68 8.95
N ILE A 167 9.40 5.76 9.89
CA ILE A 167 10.24 5.54 11.07
C ILE A 167 11.50 4.74 10.73
N LEU A 168 11.38 3.71 9.90
CA LEU A 168 12.51 2.83 9.58
C LEU A 168 13.49 3.44 8.56
N LEU A 169 13.03 4.43 7.79
CA LEU A 169 13.83 5.14 6.79
C LEU A 169 14.35 6.51 7.26
N SER A 170 14.06 6.91 8.50
CA SER A 170 14.56 8.16 9.10
C SER A 170 15.92 7.96 9.76
#